data_AF-A0A519MXE2-F1
#
_entry.id   AF-A0A519MXE2-F1
#
_cell.length_a   1.000
_cell.length_b   1.000
_cell.length_c   1.000
_cell.angle_alpha   90.00
_cell.angle_beta   90.00
_cell.angle_gamma   90.00
#
_symmetry.space_group_name_H-M   'P 1'
#
loop_
_entity.id
_entity.type
_entity.pdbx_description
1 polymer ?
#
loop_
_entity_poly.entity_id
_entity_poly.type
_entity_poly.pdbx_seq_one_letter_code
_entity_poly.pdbx_strand_id
1 'polypeptide(L)'
;KFFNAENIAFMDYKHFNGNQTHVGTTDRYLNVFNLLPYYSHSTNDSYFEAHAEHDFKGYIMNKIPLLNLLQWNLVVGYHTIATPQFKPYHEFTAGFDNVGFGKFRFFRVDYVRAYQGGFATDGIVIGMKFLNFLE
;
A
#
# COMPACT_ATOMS: atom_id res chain seq x y z
N LYS A 1 -22.44 -8.87 3.19
CA LYS A 1 -23.15 -8.90 1.89
C LYS A 1 -23.97 -7.63 1.81
N PHE A 2 -23.92 -6.90 0.70
CA PHE A 2 -24.70 -5.66 0.56
C PHE A 2 -26.19 -5.98 0.41
N PHE A 3 -27.04 -5.13 0.96
CA PHE A 3 -28.49 -5.28 0.88
C PHE A 3 -29.01 -4.69 -0.44
N ASN A 4 -29.91 -5.42 -1.13
CA ASN A 4 -30.55 -4.99 -2.37
C ASN A 4 -29.58 -4.61 -3.51
N ALA A 5 -28.42 -5.26 -3.58
CA ALA A 5 -27.33 -4.91 -4.49
C ALA A 5 -27.32 -5.69 -5.82
N GLU A 6 -28.34 -6.51 -6.10
CA GLU A 6 -28.33 -7.44 -7.25
C GLU A 6 -28.42 -6.75 -8.62
N ASN A 7 -28.95 -5.51 -8.69
CA ASN A 7 -29.14 -4.76 -9.94
C ASN A 7 -28.64 -3.30 -9.84
N ILE A 8 -27.66 -3.03 -8.98
CA ILE A 8 -27.06 -1.68 -8.89
C ILE A 8 -26.11 -1.43 -10.06
N ALA A 9 -25.92 -0.16 -10.42
CA ALA A 9 -24.99 0.21 -11.48
C ALA A 9 -23.55 -0.05 -11.05
N PHE A 10 -22.65 -0.29 -12.01
CA PHE A 10 -21.22 -0.51 -11.72
C PHE A 10 -20.58 0.63 -10.93
N MET A 11 -21.03 1.87 -11.14
CA MET A 11 -20.55 3.04 -10.39
C MET A 11 -20.88 2.99 -8.89
N ASP A 12 -21.86 2.19 -8.49
CA ASP A 12 -22.28 2.01 -7.10
C ASP A 12 -21.60 0.80 -6.44
N TYR A 13 -20.73 0.09 -7.15
CA TYR A 13 -20.00 -1.03 -6.58
C TYR A 13 -19.00 -0.52 -5.54
N LYS A 14 -18.67 -1.36 -4.55
CA LYS A 14 -17.52 -1.08 -3.68
C LYS A 14 -16.26 -1.16 -4.53
N HIS A 15 -15.62 -0.01 -4.71
CA HIS A 15 -14.33 0.10 -5.34
C HIS A 15 -13.23 0.14 -4.27
N PHE A 16 -12.11 -0.51 -4.57
CA PHE A 16 -10.94 -0.55 -3.71
C PHE A 16 -9.90 0.44 -4.22
N ASN A 17 -9.26 1.14 -3.30
CA ASN A 17 -8.26 2.16 -3.64
C ASN A 17 -7.00 1.46 -4.14
N GLY A 18 -6.85 1.34 -5.46
CA GLY A 18 -5.63 0.86 -6.10
C GLY A 18 -4.64 1.99 -6.38
N ASN A 19 -3.45 1.63 -6.88
CA ASN A 19 -2.48 2.57 -7.41
C ASN A 19 -1.77 1.97 -8.62
N GLN A 20 -1.85 2.66 -9.77
CA GLN A 20 -1.12 2.27 -11.00
C GLN A 20 -0.01 3.25 -11.36
N THR A 21 0.09 4.37 -10.64
CA THR A 21 1.09 5.42 -10.94
C THR A 21 2.43 5.13 -10.26
N HIS A 22 2.46 4.18 -9.31
CA HIS A 22 3.61 3.88 -8.45
C HIS A 22 4.12 5.09 -7.65
N VAL A 23 3.30 6.12 -7.51
CA VAL A 23 3.56 7.30 -6.67
C VAL A 23 2.61 7.25 -5.48
N GLY A 24 3.15 7.34 -4.26
CA GLY A 24 2.39 7.33 -3.02
C GLY A 24 2.46 8.68 -2.28
N THR A 25 1.40 9.00 -1.54
CA THR A 25 1.41 10.03 -0.49
C THR A 25 1.26 9.35 0.87
N THR A 26 1.93 9.87 1.90
CA THR A 26 2.17 9.11 3.15
C THR A 26 0.89 8.79 3.94
N ASP A 27 -0.15 9.60 3.78
CA ASP A 27 -1.43 9.40 4.46
C ASP A 27 -2.30 8.31 3.81
N ARG A 28 -1.92 7.84 2.60
CA ARG A 28 -2.71 6.86 1.83
C ARG A 28 -2.28 5.42 2.07
N TYR A 29 -1.12 5.14 2.65
CA TYR A 29 -0.62 3.76 2.79
C TYR A 29 -1.49 2.87 3.68
N LEU A 30 -2.24 3.43 4.65
CA LEU A 30 -3.18 2.63 5.46
C LEU A 30 -4.55 2.38 4.80
N ASN A 31 -4.81 2.95 3.62
CA ASN A 31 -6.12 2.89 2.94
C ASN A 31 -5.99 2.67 1.42
N VAL A 32 -4.85 2.19 0.95
CA VAL A 32 -4.57 1.96 -0.48
C VAL A 32 -3.85 0.63 -0.68
N PHE A 33 -4.09 0.03 -1.83
CA PHE A 33 -3.27 -1.02 -2.41
C PHE A 33 -2.29 -0.40 -3.39
N ASN A 34 -1.04 -0.79 -3.29
CA ASN A 34 0.06 -0.15 -3.99
C ASN A 34 0.20 -0.59 -5.45
N LEU A 35 -0.26 -1.80 -5.78
CA LEU A 35 -0.18 -2.38 -7.14
C LEU A 35 -1.53 -2.88 -7.67
N LEU A 36 -2.59 -2.87 -6.86
CA LEU A 36 -3.92 -3.31 -7.30
C LEU A 36 -4.44 -2.43 -8.46
N PRO A 37 -4.80 -3.03 -9.60
CA PRO A 37 -5.36 -2.27 -10.71
C PRO A 37 -6.70 -1.64 -10.36
N TYR A 38 -6.95 -0.43 -10.85
CA TYR A 38 -8.21 0.28 -10.60
C TYR A 38 -9.41 -0.55 -11.03
N TYR A 39 -10.41 -0.59 -10.16
CA TYR A 39 -11.69 -1.26 -10.37
C TYR A 39 -11.66 -2.78 -10.57
N SER A 40 -10.49 -3.41 -10.62
CA SER A 40 -10.32 -4.85 -10.93
C SER A 40 -11.09 -5.79 -10.00
N HIS A 41 -11.21 -5.40 -8.72
CA HIS A 41 -11.86 -6.19 -7.67
C HIS A 41 -13.15 -5.55 -7.18
N SER A 42 -13.75 -4.66 -7.97
CA SER A 42 -15.01 -4.01 -7.59
C SER A 42 -16.09 -5.05 -7.35
N THR A 43 -16.84 -4.91 -6.26
CA THR A 43 -17.88 -5.89 -5.90
C THR A 43 -19.13 -5.20 -5.38
N ASN A 44 -20.28 -5.77 -5.72
CA ASN A 44 -21.57 -5.47 -5.13
C ASN A 44 -21.99 -6.54 -4.08
N ASP A 45 -21.05 -7.39 -3.64
CA ASP A 45 -21.28 -8.44 -2.63
C ASP A 45 -20.42 -8.22 -1.36
N SER A 46 -20.47 -9.14 -0.40
CA SER A 46 -19.60 -9.10 0.78
C SER A 46 -18.13 -8.98 0.39
N TYR A 47 -17.36 -8.24 1.17
CA TYR A 47 -15.92 -8.16 1.01
C TYR A 47 -15.26 -8.13 2.38
N PHE A 48 -13.97 -8.46 2.39
CA PHE A 48 -13.06 -8.22 3.50
C PHE A 48 -11.88 -7.42 2.97
N GLU A 49 -11.51 -6.36 3.67
CA GLU A 49 -10.41 -5.45 3.33
C GLU A 49 -9.64 -5.18 4.63
N ALA A 50 -8.32 -5.36 4.59
CA ALA A 50 -7.47 -5.06 5.72
C ALA A 50 -6.12 -4.51 5.27
N HIS A 51 -5.63 -3.54 6.03
CA HIS A 51 -4.38 -2.84 5.81
C HIS A 51 -3.64 -2.77 7.15
N ALA A 52 -2.37 -3.15 7.15
CA ALA A 52 -1.51 -3.07 8.30
C ALA A 52 -0.13 -2.58 7.87
N GLU A 53 0.41 -1.61 8.60
CA GLU A 53 1.75 -1.10 8.39
C GLU A 53 2.46 -0.99 9.74
N HIS A 54 3.76 -1.28 9.74
CA HIS A 54 4.63 -1.11 10.89
C HIS A 54 5.87 -0.31 10.51
N ASP A 55 5.97 0.89 11.06
CA ASP A 55 7.18 1.72 11.02
C ASP A 55 8.03 1.42 12.25
N PHE A 56 9.23 0.90 12.02
CA PHE A 56 10.18 0.59 13.09
C PHE A 56 10.84 1.84 13.69
N LYS A 57 10.60 3.03 13.14
CA LYS A 57 11.11 4.34 13.59
C LYS A 57 12.63 4.32 13.81
N GLY A 58 13.33 3.65 12.91
CA GLY A 58 14.78 3.50 12.93
C GLY A 58 15.32 2.48 13.95
N TYR A 59 14.47 1.80 14.73
CA TYR A 59 14.92 0.82 15.74
C TYR A 59 15.82 -0.27 15.16
N ILE A 60 15.47 -0.81 13.99
CA ILE A 60 16.27 -1.82 13.29
C ILE A 60 17.51 -1.18 12.65
N MET A 61 17.32 -0.09 11.90
CA MET A 61 18.38 0.56 11.12
C MET A 61 19.48 1.13 12.01
N ASN A 62 19.14 1.65 13.20
CA ASN A 62 20.10 2.21 14.15
C ASN A 62 20.97 1.15 14.84
N LYS A 63 20.56 -0.13 14.81
CA LYS A 63 21.35 -1.24 15.38
C LYS A 63 22.38 -1.80 14.42
N ILE A 64 22.24 -1.54 13.12
CA ILE A 64 23.17 -2.04 12.11
C ILE A 64 24.26 -0.97 11.89
N PRO A 65 25.54 -1.27 12.17
CA PRO A 65 26.63 -0.34 11.89
C PRO A 65 26.63 0.10 10.42
N LEU A 66 27.04 1.33 10.13
CA LEU A 66 27.00 1.98 8.81
C LEU A 66 25.59 2.41 8.36
N LEU A 67 24.56 1.58 8.54
CA LEU A 67 23.18 1.96 8.21
C LEU A 67 22.59 2.98 9.20
N ASN A 68 23.07 2.99 10.43
CA ASN A 68 22.71 3.98 11.45
C ASN A 68 23.04 5.43 11.03
N LEU A 69 24.01 5.63 10.13
CA LEU A 69 24.39 6.95 9.61
C LEU A 69 23.33 7.51 8.64
N LEU A 70 22.62 6.63 7.93
CA LEU A 70 21.57 7.02 6.98
C LEU A 70 20.32 7.52 7.70
N GLN A 71 20.08 7.03 8.94
CA GLN A 71 18.90 7.35 9.75
C GLN A 71 17.57 7.10 9.01
N TRP A 72 17.56 6.09 8.14
CA TRP A 72 16.35 5.63 7.47
C TRP A 72 15.50 4.81 8.43
N ASN A 73 14.20 4.79 8.18
CA ASN A 73 13.25 3.98 8.93
C ASN A 73 12.82 2.81 8.06
N LEU A 74 13.02 1.58 8.53
CA LEU A 74 12.42 0.43 7.88
C LEU A 74 10.91 0.49 8.12
N VAL A 75 10.14 0.31 7.05
CA VAL A 75 8.69 0.18 7.09
C VAL A 75 8.29 -1.10 6.38
N VAL A 76 7.41 -1.87 7.00
CA VAL A 76 6.83 -3.08 6.41
C VAL A 76 5.32 -2.98 6.47
N GLY A 77 4.65 -3.53 5.47
CA GLY A 77 3.20 -3.49 5.40
C GLY A 77 2.60 -4.71 4.73
N TYR A 78 1.32 -4.88 4.98
CA TYR A 78 0.51 -5.96 4.48
C TYR A 78 -0.90 -5.47 4.18
N HIS A 79 -1.37 -5.74 2.97
CA HIS A 79 -2.67 -5.30 2.47
C HIS A 79 -3.37 -6.51 1.88
N THR A 80 -4.65 -6.71 2.21
CA THR A 80 -5.40 -7.85 1.72
C THR A 80 -6.84 -7.50 1.42
N ILE A 81 -7.35 -8.11 0.36
CA ILE A 81 -8.75 -8.05 -0.03
C ILE A 81 -9.25 -9.44 -0.39
N ALA A 82 -10.43 -9.79 0.11
CA ALA A 82 -11.15 -10.99 -0.31
C ALA A 82 -12.59 -10.62 -0.72
N THR A 83 -13.01 -11.15 -1.86
CA THR A 83 -14.39 -11.05 -2.37
C THR A 83 -14.84 -12.45 -2.82
N PRO A 84 -16.14 -12.75 -2.85
CA PRO A 84 -16.64 -14.03 -3.33
C PRO A 84 -16.31 -14.31 -4.80
N GLN A 85 -16.14 -13.27 -5.62
CA GLN A 85 -15.94 -13.38 -7.06
C GLN A 85 -14.49 -13.70 -7.46
N PHE A 86 -13.52 -13.30 -6.62
CA PHE A 86 -12.09 -13.41 -6.93
C PHE A 86 -11.34 -14.15 -5.83
N LYS A 87 -10.24 -14.82 -6.20
CA LYS A 87 -9.32 -15.35 -5.17
C LYS A 87 -8.79 -14.19 -4.32
N PRO A 88 -8.57 -14.41 -3.01
CA PRO A 88 -7.98 -13.39 -2.14
C PRO A 88 -6.69 -12.82 -2.72
N TYR A 89 -6.59 -11.51 -2.68
CA TYR A 89 -5.44 -10.75 -3.15
C TYR A 89 -4.68 -10.20 -1.96
N HIS A 90 -3.36 -10.30 -2.00
CA HIS A 90 -2.46 -9.94 -0.92
C HIS A 90 -1.29 -9.11 -1.46
N GLU A 91 -0.93 -8.02 -0.79
CA GLU A 91 0.29 -7.26 -1.05
C GLU A 91 1.15 -7.21 0.20
N PHE A 92 2.44 -7.49 0.01
CA PHE A 92 3.46 -7.28 1.03
C PHE A 92 4.31 -6.10 0.60
N THR A 93 4.55 -5.18 1.51
CA THR A 93 5.41 -4.02 1.29
C THR A 93 6.59 -4.08 2.24
N ALA A 94 7.77 -3.73 1.73
CA ALA A 94 8.96 -3.53 2.53
C ALA A 94 9.74 -2.38 1.93
N GLY A 95 10.02 -1.37 2.74
CA GLY A 95 10.62 -0.14 2.24
C GLY A 95 11.34 0.67 3.29
N PHE A 96 11.93 1.76 2.81
CA PHE A 96 12.65 2.70 3.64
C PHE A 96 11.96 4.05 3.57
N ASP A 97 11.64 4.57 4.73
CA ASP A 97 11.15 5.91 4.95
C ASP A 97 12.28 6.81 5.48
N ASN A 98 12.07 8.13 5.45
CA ASN A 98 13.07 9.15 5.80
C ASN A 98 14.28 9.14 4.87
N VAL A 99 14.08 8.74 3.61
CA VAL A 99 15.13 8.70 2.59
C VAL A 99 15.40 10.11 2.09
N GLY A 100 16.69 10.47 2.03
CA GLY A 100 17.16 11.76 1.52
C GLY A 100 18.43 12.25 2.23
N PHE A 101 18.78 13.52 2.02
CA PHE A 101 20.06 14.09 2.46
C PHE A 101 19.86 15.28 3.42
N GLY A 102 20.57 15.25 4.55
CA GLY A 102 20.51 16.31 5.56
C GLY A 102 19.09 16.51 6.09
N LYS A 103 18.54 17.72 5.91
CA LYS A 103 17.15 18.07 6.29
C LYS A 103 16.11 17.68 5.23
N PHE A 104 16.53 17.30 4.02
CA PHE A 104 15.65 16.94 2.91
C PHE A 104 15.37 15.44 2.91
N ARG A 105 14.56 14.97 3.88
CA ARG A 105 14.20 13.55 4.04
C ARG A 105 12.71 13.34 3.83
N PHE A 106 12.28 13.59 2.60
CA PHE A 106 10.86 13.61 2.23
C PHE A 106 10.45 12.42 1.37
N PHE A 107 11.37 11.50 1.10
CA PHE A 107 11.10 10.36 0.24
C PHE A 107 10.93 9.07 1.05
N ARG A 108 10.07 8.21 0.51
CA ARG A 108 9.91 6.82 0.89
C ARG A 108 10.04 5.96 -0.36
N VAL A 109 10.68 4.81 -0.23
CA VAL A 109 10.81 3.85 -1.33
C VAL A 109 10.40 2.49 -0.82
N ASP A 110 9.32 1.95 -1.37
CA ASP A 110 8.76 0.66 -0.99
C ASP A 110 8.90 -0.32 -2.15
N TYR A 111 9.45 -1.49 -1.88
CA TYR A 111 9.27 -2.65 -2.75
C TYR A 111 7.97 -3.35 -2.36
N VAL A 112 7.12 -3.58 -3.35
CA VAL A 112 5.81 -4.19 -3.17
C VAL A 112 5.74 -5.46 -3.97
N ARG A 113 5.19 -6.52 -3.36
CA ARG A 113 4.92 -7.77 -4.03
C ARG A 113 3.49 -8.22 -3.80
N ALA A 114 2.78 -8.49 -4.88
CA ALA A 114 1.40 -8.89 -4.92
C ALA A 114 1.24 -10.39 -5.22
N TYR A 115 0.26 -11.00 -4.59
CA TYR A 115 -0.10 -12.40 -4.73
C TYR A 115 -1.61 -12.57 -4.86
N GLN A 116 -2.03 -13.43 -5.79
CA GLN A 116 -3.42 -13.83 -5.97
C GLN A 116 -3.51 -15.25 -6.50
N GLY A 117 -3.68 -16.23 -5.60
CA GLY A 117 -3.59 -17.67 -5.95
C GLY A 117 -2.22 -18.12 -6.46
N GLY A 118 -1.22 -17.23 -6.44
CA GLY A 118 0.13 -17.35 -6.99
C GLY A 118 0.81 -15.98 -7.00
N PHE A 119 2.03 -15.88 -7.52
CA PHE A 119 2.67 -14.58 -7.77
C PHE A 119 1.85 -13.80 -8.81
N ALA A 120 1.46 -12.56 -8.49
CA ALA A 120 0.71 -11.71 -9.40
C ALA A 120 1.64 -10.69 -10.07
N THR A 121 2.29 -9.83 -9.28
CA THR A 121 3.19 -8.80 -9.77
C THR A 121 4.09 -8.29 -8.63
N ASP A 122 5.14 -7.56 -8.97
CA ASP A 122 5.92 -6.75 -8.05
C ASP A 122 6.19 -5.36 -8.63
N GLY A 123 6.68 -4.45 -7.81
CA GLY A 123 6.94 -3.08 -8.22
C GLY A 123 7.64 -2.26 -7.13
N ILE A 124 8.17 -1.12 -7.53
CA ILE A 124 8.73 -0.13 -6.62
C ILE A 124 7.78 1.05 -6.59
N VAL A 125 7.37 1.46 -5.38
CA VAL A 125 6.54 2.64 -5.15
C VAL A 125 7.38 3.71 -4.47
N ILE A 126 7.30 4.93 -5.00
CA ILE A 126 7.99 6.10 -4.46
C ILE A 126 6.98 6.98 -3.75
N GLY A 127 7.13 7.11 -2.44
CA GLY A 127 6.36 8.01 -1.59
C GLY A 127 7.01 9.39 -1.51
N MET A 128 6.20 10.44 -1.62
CA MET A 128 6.64 11.83 -1.47
C MET A 128 5.85 12.52 -0.36
N LYS A 129 6.49 12.75 0.79
CA LYS A 129 5.87 13.34 1.99
C LYS A 129 5.41 14.79 1.80
N PHE A 130 6.08 15.54 0.93
CA PHE A 130 5.78 16.95 0.74
C PHE A 130 4.42 17.20 0.05
N LEU A 131 3.88 16.20 -0.65
CA LEU A 131 2.55 16.28 -1.25
C LEU A 131 1.44 16.35 -0.20
N ASN A 132 1.66 15.83 1.02
CA ASN A 132 0.68 15.91 2.11
C ASN A 132 0.45 17.35 2.59
N PHE A 133 1.35 18.31 2.30
CA PHE A 133 1.16 19.72 2.68
C PHE A 133 0.26 20.51 1.72
N LEU A 134 -0.09 19.93 0.56
CA LEU A 134 -0.90 20.55 -0.48
C LEU A 134 -2.36 20.06 -0.48
N GLU A 135 -2.69 19.12 0.41
CA GLU A 135 -4.02 18.54 0.62
C GLU A 135 -4.67 19.13 1.88
#